data_AF-A0A369TC69-F1
#
_entry.id   AF-A0A369TC69-F1
#
_cell.length_a   1.000
_cell.length_b   1.000
_cell.length_c   1.000
_cell.angle_alpha   90.00
_cell.angle_beta   90.00
_cell.angle_gamma   90.00
#
_symmetry.space_group_name_H-M   'P 1'
#
loop_
_entity.id
_entity.type
_entity.pdbx_description
1 polymer ?
#
loop_
_entity_poly.entity_id
_entity_poly.type
_entity_poly.pdbx_seq_one_letter_code
_entity_poly.pdbx_strand_id
1 'polypeptide(L)' 'MENEMPDTAEHSTLINGRQARRILGDISEPTLWRWRHRFDDFPRAVVISGRLYYDPDELRRWLDKQREAA' A
#
# COMPACT_ATOMS: atom_id res chain seq x y z
N MET A 1 27.51 18.18 14.83
CA MET A 1 27.23 17.38 13.62
C MET A 1 26.15 16.41 14.00
N GLU A 2 24.91 16.85 13.84
CA GLU A 2 23.74 16.01 13.99
C GLU A 2 23.86 14.98 12.87
N ASN A 3 24.09 13.71 13.23
CA ASN A 3 23.95 12.65 12.26
C ASN A 3 22.47 12.61 11.93
N GLU A 4 22.12 13.17 10.78
CA GLU A 4 20.88 12.90 10.07
C GLU A 4 20.85 11.39 9.84
N MET A 5 20.30 10.67 10.82
CA MET A 5 19.96 9.28 10.66
C MET A 5 18.93 9.26 9.51
N PRO A 6 19.25 8.64 8.38
CA PRO A 6 18.28 8.53 7.30
C PRO A 6 17.06 7.82 7.90
N ASP A 7 15.89 8.41 7.66
CA ASP A 7 14.56 7.85 7.85
C ASP A 7 14.69 6.33 7.88
N THR A 8 14.71 5.76 9.09
CA THR A 8 14.75 4.32 9.23
C THR A 8 13.42 3.93 8.68
N ALA A 9 13.40 3.52 7.40
CA ALA A 9 12.26 2.94 6.75
C ALA A 9 11.89 1.77 7.65
N GLU A 10 11.00 2.07 8.60
CA GLU A 10 10.48 1.12 9.54
C GLU A 10 10.00 -0.02 8.67
N HIS A 11 10.43 -1.24 8.98
CA HIS A 11 10.00 -2.40 8.23
C HIS A 11 8.50 -2.54 8.45
N SER A 12 7.72 -1.82 7.65
CA SER A 12 6.28 -1.84 7.68
C SER A 12 5.89 -3.27 7.36
N THR A 13 5.35 -3.92 8.38
CA THR A 13 5.02 -5.33 8.31
C THR A 13 4.06 -5.51 7.16
N LEU A 14 4.53 -6.16 6.10
CA LEU A 14 3.75 -6.36 4.89
C LEU A 14 2.42 -7.01 5.26
N ILE A 15 1.34 -6.34 4.88
CA ILE A 15 -0.02 -6.74 5.23
C ILE A 15 -0.63 -7.57 4.10
N ASN A 16 -1.48 -8.52 4.47
CA ASN A 16 -2.16 -9.34 3.47
C ASN A 16 -3.25 -8.56 2.73
N GLY A 17 -3.71 -9.07 1.58
CA GLY A 17 -4.74 -8.42 0.78
C GLY A 17 -6.06 -8.12 1.54
N ARG A 18 -6.38 -8.82 2.63
CA ARG A 18 -7.54 -8.53 3.48
C ARG A 18 -7.32 -7.27 4.31
N GLN A 19 -6.16 -7.13 4.95
CA GLN A 19 -5.79 -5.93 5.69
C GLN A 19 -5.66 -4.73 4.74
N ALA A 20 -5.10 -4.92 3.55
CA ALA A 20 -4.95 -3.87 2.55
C ALA A 20 -6.31 -3.25 2.18
N ARG A 21 -7.33 -4.09 1.96
CA ARG A 21 -8.72 -3.65 1.72
C ARG A 21 -9.25 -2.78 2.85
N ARG A 22 -8.97 -3.15 4.10
CA ARG A 22 -9.42 -2.42 5.28
C ARG A 22 -8.76 -1.04 5.37
N ILE A 23 -7.47 -0.93 5.05
CA ILE A 23 -6.76 0.37 5.02
C ILE A 23 -7.32 1.29 3.92
N LEU A 24 -7.65 0.72 2.76
CA LEU A 24 -8.21 1.46 1.63
C LEU A 24 -9.69 1.86 1.81
N GLY A 25 -10.28 1.66 2.99
CA GLY A 25 -11.68 2.00 3.26
C GLY A 25 -12.65 0.82 3.18
N ASP A 26 -12.19 -0.39 3.52
CA ASP A 26 -12.97 -1.64 3.48
C ASP A 26 -13.52 -1.98 2.09
N ILE A 27 -12.67 -1.85 1.07
CA ILE A 27 -13.07 -2.10 -0.32
C ILE A 27 -13.19 -3.60 -0.63
N SER A 28 -14.05 -3.94 -1.60
CA SER A 28 -14.18 -5.30 -2.11
C SER A 28 -12.92 -5.77 -2.87
N GLU A 29 -12.67 -7.07 -2.88
CA GLU A 29 -11.57 -7.71 -3.63
C GLU A 29 -11.54 -7.34 -5.13
N PRO A 30 -12.66 -7.34 -5.88
CA PRO A 30 -12.67 -6.88 -7.26
C PRO A 30 -12.30 -5.40 -7.41
N THR A 31 -12.58 -4.55 -6.43
CA THR A 31 -12.16 -3.14 -6.43
C THR A 31 -10.65 -3.04 -6.29
N LEU A 32 -10.06 -3.81 -5.36
CA LEU A 32 -8.61 -3.89 -5.20
C LEU A 32 -7.93 -4.36 -6.50
N TRP A 33 -8.48 -5.40 -7.14
CA TRP A 33 -7.98 -5.88 -8.43
C TRP A 33 -8.09 -4.81 -9.53
N ARG A 34 -9.25 -4.14 -9.65
CA ARG A 34 -9.41 -3.05 -10.62
C ARG A 34 -8.41 -1.93 -10.39
N TRP A 35 -8.16 -1.52 -9.15
CA TRP A 35 -7.23 -0.43 -8.85
C TRP A 35 -5.81 -0.78 -9.24
N ARG A 36 -5.37 -2.00 -8.94
CA ARG A 36 -4.06 -2.51 -9.36
C ARG A 36 -3.88 -2.53 -10.89
N HIS A 37 -4.96 -2.72 -11.65
CA HIS A 37 -4.90 -2.71 -13.12
C HIS A 37 -5.17 -1.33 -13.73
N ARG A 38 -5.84 -0.43 -13.00
CA ARG A 38 -6.25 0.89 -13.49
C ARG A 38 -5.24 1.99 -13.17
N PHE A 39 -4.61 1.90 -12.00
CA PHE A 39 -3.66 2.90 -11.52
C PHE A 39 -2.25 2.35 -11.59
N ASP A 40 -1.39 3.00 -12.38
CA ASP A 40 0.01 2.62 -12.52
C ASP A 40 0.81 2.91 -11.24
N ASP A 41 0.44 4.00 -10.54
CA ASP A 41 0.97 4.38 -9.22
C ASP A 41 0.47 3.49 -8.06
N PHE A 42 -0.38 2.48 -8.31
CA PHE A 42 -0.89 1.65 -7.23
C PHE A 42 0.24 0.83 -6.56
N PRO A 43 0.26 0.70 -5.22
CA PRO A 43 1.32 -0.02 -4.50
C PRO A 43 1.50 -1.44 -5.04
N ARG A 44 2.75 -1.79 -5.35
CA ARG A 44 3.07 -3.10 -5.90
C ARG A 44 2.94 -4.16 -4.83
N ALA A 45 2.08 -5.14 -5.10
CA ALA A 45 1.95 -6.29 -4.23
C ALA A 45 3.22 -7.15 -4.27
N VAL A 46 3.79 -7.43 -3.10
CA VAL A 46 4.87 -8.40 -2.93
C VAL A 46 4.26 -9.79 -2.85
N VAL A 47 4.71 -10.71 -3.70
CA VAL A 47 4.27 -12.12 -3.66
C VAL A 47 5.18 -12.89 -2.73
N ILE A 48 4.64 -13.37 -1.60
CA ILE A 48 5.36 -14.24 -0.65
C ILE A 48 4.58 -15.54 -0.54
N SER A 49 5.20 -16.68 -0.86
CA SER A 49 4.56 -18.00 -0.86
C SER A 49 3.23 -18.05 -1.62
N GLY A 50 3.15 -17.40 -2.78
CA GLY A 50 1.94 -17.36 -3.62
C GLY A 50 0.82 -16.47 -3.10
N ARG A 51 1.02 -15.75 -1.99
CA ARG A 51 0.07 -14.77 -1.46
C ARG A 51 0.55 -13.36 -1.71
N LEU A 52 -0.40 -12.47 -1.96
CA LEU A 52 -0.16 -11.05 -2.19
C LEU A 52 -0.13 -10.30 -0.86
N TYR A 53 0.99 -9.63 -0.64
CA TYR A 53 1.21 -8.74 0.48
C TYR A 53 1.45 -7.32 -0.03
N TYR A 54 1.11 -6.35 0.80
CA TYR A 54 1.17 -4.93 0.47
C TYR A 54 1.84 -4.19 1.60
N ASP A 55 2.51 -3.10 1.26
CA ASP A 55 3.01 -2.19 2.26
C ASP A 55 1.87 -1.26 2.75
N PRO A 56 1.59 -1.23 4.07
CA PRO A 56 0.52 -0.40 4.61
C PRO A 56 0.76 1.10 4.44
N ASP A 57 2.02 1.56 4.47
CA ASP A 57 2.39 2.97 4.33
C ASP A 57 2.27 3.42 2.88
N GLU A 58 2.71 2.60 1.91
CA GLU A 58 2.48 2.88 0.49
C GLU A 58 0.98 2.97 0.17
N LEU A 59 0.15 2.08 0.72
CA LEU A 59 -1.30 2.14 0.56
C LEU A 59 -1.89 3.44 1.12
N ARG A 60 -1.41 3.87 2.28
CA ARG A 60 -1.84 5.12 2.92
C ARG A 60 -1.45 6.33 2.06
N ARG A 61 -0.19 6.39 1.60
CA ARG A 61 0.33 7.46 0.74
C ARG A 61 -0.40 7.52 -0.61
N TRP A 62 -0.69 6.37 -1.21
CA TRP A 62 -1.45 6.30 -2.45
C TRP A 62 -2.88 6.83 -2.25
N LEU A 63 -3.54 6.44 -1.15
CA LEU A 63 -4.88 6.93 -0.83
C LEU A 63 -4.89 8.45 -0.62
N ASP A 64 -3.89 8.98 0.07
CA ASP A 64 -3.73 10.42 0.29
C ASP A 64 -3.55 11.17 -1.04
N LYS A 65 -2.64 10.68 -1.90
CA LYS A 65 -2.44 11.21 -3.26
C LYS A 65 -3.72 11.19 -4.11
N GLN A 66 -4.55 10.15 -4.00
CA GLN A 66 -5.83 10.09 -4.69
C GLN A 66 -6.87 11.08 -4.12
N ARG A 67 -6.82 11.35 -2.80
CA ARG A 67 -7.69 12.35 -2.17
C ARG A 67 -7.31 13.77 -2.54
N GLU A 68 -6.03 14.06 -2.68
CA GLU A 68 -5.56 15.38 -3.13
C GLU A 68 -5.83 15.62 -4.62
N ALA A 69 -5.86 14.55 -5.43
CA ALA A 69 -6.13 14.62 -6.86
C ALA A 69 -7.62 14.68 -7.23
N ALA A 70 -8.55 14.61 -6.25
CA ALA A 70 -10.01 14.57 -6.45
C ALA A 70 -10.68 15.87 -5.98
#